data_AF-A0A9D2C522-F1
#
_entry.id   AF-A0A9D2C522-F1
#
_cell.length_a   1.000
_cell.length_b   1.000
_cell.length_c   1.000
_cell.angle_alpha   90.00
_cell.angle_beta   90.00
_cell.angle_gamma   90.00
#
_symmetry.space_group_name_H-M   'P 1'
#
loop_
_entity.id
_entity.type
_entity.pdbx_description
1 polymer ?
#
loop_
_entity_poly.entity_id
_entity_poly.type
_entity_poly.pdbx_seq_one_letter_code
_entity_poly.pdbx_strand_id
1 'polypeptide(L)'
;IREAVEQAVSECIREGILAEFLRSQRSEVVAMSIFEYDHEVEMKKLTDELRETIRAEEHARAWAEGRAEGREEGRTEGRKEGRAEGRKEGRTEGRKEGIQKGMEQGKAQFLLLVLGLRGSVPEWLRERILTETDPGLLEDWMKAAADAVSVEDFLNTVRLAEPT
;
A
#
# COMPACT_ATOMS: atom_id res chain seq x y z
N ILE A 1 -60.22 -4.87 -18.87
CA ILE A 1 -60.13 -4.45 -20.30
C ILE A 1 -61.09 -5.22 -21.20
N ARG A 2 -61.24 -6.55 -21.05
CA ARG A 2 -62.20 -7.36 -21.81
C ARG A 2 -63.61 -6.77 -21.90
N GLU A 3 -64.23 -6.49 -20.76
CA GLU A 3 -65.58 -5.91 -20.72
C GLU A 3 -65.66 -4.55 -21.43
N ALA A 4 -64.63 -3.71 -21.28
CA ALA A 4 -64.56 -2.42 -21.96
C ALA A 4 -64.42 -2.58 -23.49
N VAL A 5 -63.61 -3.52 -23.97
CA VAL A 5 -63.46 -3.84 -25.40
C VAL A 5 -64.76 -4.43 -25.96
N GLU A 6 -65.41 -5.34 -25.23
CA GLU A 6 -66.69 -5.91 -25.64
C GLU A 6 -67.82 -4.88 -25.70
N GLN A 7 -67.86 -3.94 -24.75
CA GLN A 7 -68.81 -2.82 -24.76
C GLN A 7 -68.55 -1.89 -25.94
N ALA A 8 -67.29 -1.50 -26.17
CA ALA A 8 -66.91 -0.65 -27.31
C ALA A 8 -67.30 -1.29 -28.65
N VAL A 9 -67.01 -2.58 -28.85
CA VAL A 9 -67.40 -3.32 -30.07
C VAL A 9 -68.92 -3.37 -30.22
N SER A 10 -69.66 -3.54 -29.12
CA SER A 10 -71.13 -3.59 -29.14
C SER A 10 -71.75 -2.23 -29.45
N GLU A 11 -71.13 -1.14 -28.99
CA GLU A 11 -71.53 0.23 -29.29
C GLU A 11 -71.29 0.58 -30.77
N CYS A 12 -70.13 0.21 -31.33
CA CYS A 12 -69.87 0.38 -32.77
C CYS A 12 -70.90 -0.34 -33.65
N ILE A 13 -71.29 -1.56 -33.28
CA ILE A 13 -72.33 -2.32 -33.99
C ILE A 13 -73.69 -1.61 -33.90
N ARG A 14 -74.03 -1.02 -32.74
CA ARG A 14 -75.28 -0.28 -32.52
C ARG A 14 -75.33 1.01 -33.33
N GLU A 15 -74.22 1.71 -33.46
CA GLU A 15 -74.10 2.96 -34.21
C GLU A 15 -73.92 2.75 -35.72
N GLY A 16 -73.82 1.50 -36.19
CA GLY A 16 -73.70 1.16 -37.61
C GLY A 16 -72.27 1.27 -38.15
N ILE A 17 -71.27 1.48 -37.30
CA ILE A 17 -69.86 1.60 -37.69
C ILE A 17 -69.28 0.20 -37.86
N LEU A 18 -68.87 -0.14 -39.10
CA LEU A 18 -68.31 -1.47 -39.45
C LEU A 18 -69.20 -2.65 -38.98
N ALA A 19 -70.51 -2.42 -38.86
CA ALA A 19 -71.41 -3.31 -38.14
C ALA A 19 -71.48 -4.73 -38.73
N GLU A 20 -71.44 -4.89 -40.07
CA GLU A 20 -71.42 -6.23 -40.68
C GLU A 20 -70.14 -7.00 -40.38
N PHE A 21 -68.98 -6.34 -40.48
CA PHE A 21 -67.68 -6.93 -40.18
C PHE A 21 -67.56 -7.32 -38.71
N LEU A 22 -67.90 -6.40 -37.79
CA LEU A 22 -67.84 -6.64 -36.35
C LEU A 22 -68.85 -7.67 -35.86
N ARG A 23 -69.99 -7.83 -36.54
CA ARG A 23 -70.94 -8.93 -36.25
C ARG A 23 -70.37 -10.28 -36.65
N SER A 24 -69.70 -10.37 -37.80
CA SER A 24 -69.12 -11.62 -38.28
C SER A 24 -67.86 -12.03 -37.52
N GLN A 25 -67.02 -11.07 -37.12
CA GLN A 25 -65.68 -11.32 -36.56
C GLN A 25 -65.54 -10.82 -35.11
N ARG A 26 -66.64 -10.72 -34.37
CA ARG A 26 -66.68 -10.14 -33.01
C ARG A 26 -65.65 -10.77 -32.07
N SER A 27 -65.60 -12.10 -32.03
CA SER A 27 -64.72 -12.83 -31.12
C SER A 27 -63.25 -12.62 -31.45
N GLU A 28 -62.88 -12.54 -32.72
CA GLU A 28 -61.50 -12.36 -33.16
C GLU A 28 -61.00 -10.94 -32.86
N VAL A 29 -61.79 -9.91 -33.16
CA VAL A 29 -61.43 -8.51 -32.89
C VAL A 29 -61.28 -8.27 -31.39
N VAL A 30 -62.21 -8.79 -30.57
CA VAL A 30 -62.09 -8.69 -29.11
C VAL A 30 -60.86 -9.44 -28.60
N ALA A 31 -60.57 -10.64 -29.12
CA ALA A 31 -59.41 -11.40 -28.70
C ALA A 31 -58.09 -10.72 -29.10
N MET A 32 -57.99 -10.23 -30.33
CA MET A 32 -56.81 -9.54 -30.85
C MET A 32 -56.52 -8.28 -30.06
N SER A 33 -57.51 -7.40 -29.85
CA SER A 33 -57.31 -6.14 -29.12
C SER A 33 -56.95 -6.35 -27.64
N ILE A 34 -57.44 -7.43 -27.01
CA ILE A 34 -57.01 -7.81 -25.66
C ILE A 34 -55.56 -8.30 -25.67
N PHE A 35 -55.22 -9.19 -26.60
CA PHE A 35 -53.87 -9.75 -26.71
C PHE A 35 -52.82 -8.68 -27.00
N GLU A 36 -53.08 -7.78 -27.95
CA GLU A 36 -52.17 -6.69 -28.30
C GLU A 36 -51.89 -5.79 -27.10
N TYR A 37 -52.92 -5.42 -26.34
CA TYR A 37 -52.75 -4.59 -25.15
C TYR A 37 -51.97 -5.30 -24.03
N ASP A 38 -52.33 -6.55 -23.73
CA ASP A 38 -51.65 -7.33 -22.70
C ASP A 38 -50.17 -7.55 -23.05
N HIS A 39 -49.87 -7.83 -24.33
CA HIS A 39 -48.52 -7.98 -24.85
C HIS A 39 -47.71 -6.68 -24.79
N GLU A 40 -48.28 -5.54 -25.17
CA GLU A 40 -47.58 -4.24 -25.08
C GLU A 40 -47.20 -3.89 -23.63
N VAL A 41 -48.12 -4.15 -22.69
CA VAL A 41 -47.87 -3.94 -21.26
C VAL A 41 -46.77 -4.87 -20.73
N GLU A 42 -46.77 -6.14 -21.13
CA GLU A 42 -45.75 -7.12 -20.72
C GLU A 42 -44.37 -6.79 -21.30
N MET A 43 -44.31 -6.44 -22.59
CA MET A 43 -43.06 -6.01 -23.24
C MET A 43 -42.46 -4.76 -22.61
N LYS A 44 -43.30 -3.81 -22.20
CA LYS A 44 -42.85 -2.61 -21.49
C LYS A 44 -42.25 -2.97 -20.13
N LYS A 45 -42.88 -3.84 -19.34
CA LYS A 45 -42.35 -4.32 -18.05
C LYS A 45 -40.99 -4.99 -18.24
N LEU A 46 -40.88 -5.90 -19.20
CA LEU A 46 -39.61 -6.57 -19.53
C LEU A 46 -38.52 -5.56 -19.92
N THR A 47 -38.88 -4.53 -20.67
CA THR A 47 -37.94 -3.48 -21.07
C THR A 47 -37.48 -2.64 -19.88
N ASP A 48 -38.40 -2.29 -18.96
CA ASP A 48 -38.08 -1.51 -17.77
C ASP A 48 -37.23 -2.33 -16.78
N GLU A 49 -37.54 -3.61 -16.55
CA GLU A 49 -36.74 -4.54 -15.76
C GLU A 49 -35.32 -4.72 -16.35
N LEU A 50 -35.21 -4.88 -17.67
CA LEU A 50 -33.92 -4.97 -18.35
C LEU A 50 -33.10 -3.68 -18.16
N ARG A 51 -33.73 -2.51 -18.21
CA ARG A 51 -33.03 -1.24 -17.97
C ARG A 51 -32.54 -1.11 -16.54
N GLU A 52 -33.34 -1.55 -15.57
CA GLU A 52 -32.95 -1.54 -14.16
C GLU A 52 -31.77 -2.47 -13.89
N THR A 53 -31.80 -3.68 -14.45
CA THR A 53 -30.69 -4.64 -14.32
C THR A 53 -29.40 -4.11 -14.96
N ILE A 54 -29.46 -3.58 -16.18
CA ILE A 54 -28.29 -2.96 -16.84
C ILE A 54 -27.72 -1.83 -15.98
N ARG A 55 -28.56 -0.91 -15.49
CA ARG A 55 -28.11 0.20 -14.63
C ARG A 55 -27.46 -0.30 -13.34
N ALA A 56 -28.02 -1.33 -12.73
CA ALA A 56 -27.47 -1.93 -11.51
C ALA A 56 -26.11 -2.57 -11.77
N GLU A 57 -25.95 -3.30 -12.88
CA GLU A 57 -24.68 -3.91 -13.28
C GLU A 57 -23.62 -2.85 -13.61
N GLU A 58 -23.97 -1.81 -14.37
CA GLU A 58 -23.08 -0.71 -14.72
C GLU A 58 -22.60 0.03 -13.46
N HIS A 59 -23.52 0.34 -12.55
CA HIS A 59 -23.16 0.97 -11.28
C HIS A 59 -22.26 0.06 -10.42
N ALA A 60 -22.54 -1.24 -10.38
CA ALA A 60 -21.71 -2.20 -9.66
C ALA A 60 -20.30 -2.31 -10.25
N ARG A 61 -20.17 -2.30 -11.59
CA ARG A 61 -18.88 -2.29 -12.28
C ARG A 61 -18.11 -1.00 -12.00
N ALA A 62 -18.73 0.15 -12.17
CA ALA A 62 -18.11 1.45 -11.89
C ALA A 62 -17.63 1.56 -10.43
N TRP A 63 -18.45 1.09 -9.48
CA TRP A 63 -18.07 1.03 -8.06
C TRP A 63 -16.91 0.07 -7.80
N ALA A 64 -16.90 -1.09 -8.46
CA ALA A 64 -15.81 -2.06 -8.33
C ALA A 64 -14.49 -1.51 -8.91
N GLU A 65 -14.54 -0.88 -10.08
CA GLU A 65 -13.40 -0.25 -10.75
C GLU A 65 -12.83 0.90 -9.90
N GLY A 66 -13.66 1.84 -9.45
CA GLY A 66 -13.19 2.94 -8.61
C GLY A 66 -12.57 2.47 -7.29
N ARG A 67 -13.09 1.39 -6.68
CA ARG A 67 -12.46 0.77 -5.50
C ARG A 67 -11.18 0.00 -5.82
N ALA A 68 -11.02 -0.51 -7.03
CA ALA A 68 -9.80 -1.20 -7.44
C ALA A 68 -8.68 -0.18 -7.69
N GLU A 69 -8.99 0.87 -8.45
CA GLU A 69 -8.10 1.99 -8.76
C GLU A 69 -7.63 2.69 -7.48
N GLY A 70 -8.54 3.10 -6.60
CA GLY A 70 -8.16 3.76 -5.35
C GLY A 70 -7.29 2.88 -4.42
N ARG A 71 -7.45 1.55 -4.46
CA ARG A 71 -6.56 0.64 -3.73
C ARG A 71 -5.19 0.49 -4.39
N GLU A 72 -5.13 0.50 -5.72
CA GLU A 72 -3.88 0.43 -6.45
C GLU A 72 -3.07 1.71 -6.24
N GLU A 73 -3.68 2.88 -6.45
CA GLU A 73 -3.08 4.19 -6.20
C GLU A 73 -2.54 4.26 -4.77
N GLY A 74 -3.37 4.01 -3.75
CA GLY A 74 -2.96 4.03 -2.35
C GLY A 74 -1.80 3.08 -2.03
N ARG A 75 -1.74 1.89 -2.65
CA ARG A 75 -0.58 0.99 -2.49
C ARG A 75 0.67 1.54 -3.17
N THR A 76 0.54 2.11 -4.36
CA THR A 76 1.70 2.63 -5.10
C THR A 76 2.31 3.85 -4.41
N GLU A 77 1.47 4.78 -3.93
CA GLU A 77 1.89 5.96 -3.20
C GLU A 77 2.50 5.58 -1.85
N GLY A 78 1.80 4.79 -1.04
CA GLY A 78 2.32 4.35 0.26
C GLY A 78 3.65 3.59 0.15
N ARG A 79 3.84 2.80 -0.91
CA ARG A 79 5.12 2.12 -1.17
C ARG A 79 6.23 3.08 -1.60
N LYS A 80 5.92 4.11 -2.40
CA LYS A 80 6.90 5.12 -2.82
C LYS A 80 7.34 5.95 -1.62
N GLU A 81 6.40 6.42 -0.80
CA GLU A 81 6.65 7.22 0.40
C GLU A 81 7.45 6.42 1.43
N GLY A 82 6.98 5.23 1.82
CA GLY A 82 7.69 4.40 2.81
C GLY A 82 9.11 4.01 2.37
N ARG A 83 9.35 3.80 1.06
CA ARG A 83 10.70 3.59 0.53
C ARG A 83 11.58 4.83 0.58
N ALA A 84 11.00 6.01 0.34
CA ALA A 84 11.73 7.27 0.38
C ALA A 84 12.14 7.63 1.81
N GLU A 85 11.21 7.48 2.75
CA GLU A 85 11.42 7.70 4.18
C GLU A 85 12.46 6.73 4.75
N GLY A 86 12.26 5.41 4.57
CA GLY A 86 13.21 4.41 5.05
C GLY A 86 14.62 4.56 4.46
N ARG A 87 14.75 5.04 3.21
CA ARG A 87 16.06 5.38 2.63
C ARG A 87 16.71 6.60 3.27
N LYS A 88 15.93 7.61 3.64
CA LYS A 88 16.46 8.80 4.32
C LYS A 88 16.94 8.43 5.72
N GLU A 89 16.10 7.74 6.49
CA GLU A 89 16.42 7.31 7.85
C GLU A 89 17.64 6.40 7.87
N GLY A 90 17.64 5.32 7.07
CA GLY A 90 18.78 4.40 7.02
C GLY A 90 20.09 5.04 6.58
N ARG A 91 20.06 6.07 5.71
CA ARG A 91 21.25 6.86 5.38
C ARG A 91 21.73 7.72 6.54
N THR A 92 20.82 8.35 7.28
CA THR A 92 21.18 9.20 8.41
C THR A 92 21.76 8.39 9.56
N GLU A 93 21.16 7.24 9.87
CA GLU A 93 21.62 6.33 10.91
C GLU A 93 22.95 5.67 10.52
N GLY A 94 23.02 5.06 9.33
CA GLY A 94 24.25 4.46 8.84
C GLY A 94 25.42 5.44 8.71
N ARG A 95 25.15 6.72 8.40
CA ARG A 95 26.19 7.76 8.40
C ARG A 95 26.68 8.09 9.80
N LYS A 96 25.77 8.21 10.78
CA LYS A 96 26.15 8.46 12.19
C LYS A 96 27.00 7.31 12.73
N GLU A 97 26.55 6.07 12.53
CA GLU A 97 27.30 4.88 12.94
C GLU A 97 28.66 4.79 12.24
N GLY A 98 28.70 5.05 10.93
CA GLY A 98 29.94 5.01 10.17
C GLY A 98 30.97 6.07 10.63
N ILE A 99 30.51 7.28 10.94
CA ILE A 99 31.38 8.34 11.49
C ILE A 99 31.90 7.94 12.86
N GLN A 100 31.03 7.41 13.73
CA GLN A 100 31.41 7.00 15.09
C GLN A 100 32.46 5.88 15.06
N LYS A 101 32.20 4.80 14.31
CA LYS A 101 33.15 3.69 14.12
C LYS A 101 34.48 4.16 13.51
N GLY A 102 34.42 5.06 12.51
CA GLY A 102 35.61 5.64 11.91
C GLY A 102 36.43 6.47 12.90
N MET A 103 35.77 7.21 13.78
CA MET A 103 36.42 8.00 14.81
C MET A 103 37.06 7.12 15.90
N GLU A 104 36.40 6.05 16.32
CA GLU A 104 36.93 5.05 17.26
C GLU A 104 38.16 4.34 16.70
N GLN A 105 38.10 3.90 15.44
CA GLN A 105 39.27 3.34 14.74
C GLN A 105 40.41 4.35 14.65
N GLY A 106 40.10 5.62 14.38
CA GLY A 106 41.10 6.69 14.36
C GLY A 106 41.76 6.92 15.72
N LYS A 107 40.98 6.90 16.83
CA LYS A 107 41.50 6.99 18.20
C LYS A 107 42.44 5.81 18.51
N ALA A 108 42.03 4.59 18.20
CA ALA A 108 42.84 3.39 18.39
C ALA A 108 44.16 3.44 17.59
N GLN A 109 44.11 3.84 16.32
CA GLN A 109 45.30 4.01 15.48
C GLN A 109 46.24 5.10 16.01
N PHE A 110 45.69 6.22 16.47
CA PHE A 110 46.47 7.30 17.08
C PHE A 110 47.16 6.83 18.37
N LEU A 111 46.45 6.12 19.24
CA LEU A 111 47.01 5.52 20.44
C LEU A 111 48.19 4.59 20.12
N LEU A 112 48.05 3.72 19.12
CA LEU A 112 49.13 2.84 18.68
C LEU A 112 50.34 3.60 18.13
N LEU A 113 50.12 4.69 17.38
CA LEU A 113 51.19 5.55 16.88
C LEU A 113 51.97 6.17 18.04
N VAL A 114 51.25 6.74 19.00
CA VAL A 114 51.79 7.40 20.19
C VAL A 114 52.59 6.43 21.06
N LEU A 115 52.10 5.20 21.25
CA LEU A 115 52.83 4.16 21.96
C LEU A 115 54.04 3.65 21.17
N GLY A 116 53.93 3.53 19.84
CA GLY A 116 55.03 3.12 18.96
C GLY A 116 56.20 4.11 18.95
N LEU A 117 55.96 5.40 19.19
CA LEU A 117 57.01 6.40 19.37
C LEU A 117 57.79 6.23 20.69
N ARG A 118 57.20 5.56 21.69
CA ARG A 118 57.78 5.36 23.03
C ARG A 118 58.42 3.99 23.23
N GLY A 119 58.24 3.07 22.29
CA GLY A 119 58.80 1.74 22.38
C GLY A 119 58.10 0.75 21.45
N SER A 120 58.48 -0.52 21.57
CA SER A 120 57.80 -1.60 20.86
C SER A 120 56.48 -1.91 21.55
N VAL A 121 55.37 -1.82 20.83
CA VAL A 121 54.03 -2.18 21.32
C VAL A 121 53.84 -3.69 21.17
N PRO A 122 53.63 -4.46 22.26
CA PRO A 122 53.35 -5.90 22.17
C PRO A 122 52.11 -6.20 21.33
N GLU A 123 52.10 -7.34 20.63
CA GLU A 123 51.01 -7.68 19.70
C GLU A 123 49.66 -7.85 20.42
N TRP A 124 49.65 -8.46 21.61
CA TRP A 124 48.42 -8.59 22.41
C TRP A 124 47.82 -7.23 22.78
N LEU A 125 48.66 -6.22 23.05
CA LEU A 125 48.22 -4.87 23.38
C LEU A 125 47.66 -4.18 22.13
N ARG A 126 48.29 -4.40 20.98
CA ARG A 126 47.79 -3.93 19.69
C ARG A 126 46.41 -4.51 19.38
N GLU A 127 46.24 -5.81 19.52
CA GLU A 127 44.95 -6.47 19.33
C GLU A 127 43.90 -5.95 20.30
N ARG A 128 44.27 -5.76 21.57
CA ARG A 128 43.37 -5.23 22.59
C ARG A 128 42.89 -3.82 22.25
N ILE A 129 43.78 -2.94 21.81
CA ILE A 129 43.43 -1.56 21.42
C ILE A 129 42.53 -1.52 20.18
N LEU A 130 42.77 -2.38 19.19
CA LEU A 130 42.00 -2.42 17.95
C LEU A 130 40.60 -3.06 18.13
N THR A 131 40.45 -3.93 19.12
CA THR A 131 39.17 -4.58 19.44
C THR A 131 38.35 -3.83 20.48
N GLU A 132 38.92 -2.80 21.12
CA GLU A 132 38.24 -2.03 22.14
C GLU A 132 37.14 -1.17 21.52
N THR A 133 35.91 -1.38 22.00
CA THR A 133 34.69 -0.71 21.53
C THR A 133 34.20 0.36 22.48
N ASP A 134 34.77 0.48 23.69
CA ASP A 134 34.42 1.54 24.63
C ASP A 134 35.16 2.85 24.27
N PRO A 135 34.44 3.88 23.79
CA PRO A 135 35.06 5.15 23.40
C PRO A 135 35.62 5.94 24.58
N GLY A 136 35.11 5.72 25.81
CA GLY A 136 35.59 6.35 27.03
C GLY A 136 36.94 5.76 27.45
N LEU A 137 37.03 4.43 27.46
CA LEU A 137 38.27 3.73 27.80
C LEU A 137 39.41 4.06 26.81
N LEU A 138 39.11 4.11 25.50
CA LEU A 138 40.09 4.53 24.49
C LEU A 138 40.60 5.97 24.72
N GLU A 139 39.73 6.88 25.17
CA GLU A 139 40.12 8.25 25.46
C GLU A 139 41.01 8.35 26.70
N ASP A 140 40.70 7.59 27.74
CA ASP A 140 41.51 7.51 28.95
C ASP A 140 42.88 6.88 28.66
N TRP A 141 42.93 5.86 27.81
CA TRP A 141 44.18 5.28 27.33
C TRP A 141 44.98 6.27 26.47
N MET A 142 44.33 7.07 25.62
CA MET A 142 45.01 8.14 24.88
C MET A 142 45.64 9.18 25.81
N LYS A 143 44.96 9.58 26.89
CA LYS A 143 45.50 10.51 27.90
C LYS A 143 46.68 9.88 28.63
N ALA A 144 46.53 8.66 29.13
CA ALA A 144 47.61 7.94 29.80
C ALA A 144 48.82 7.73 28.89
N ALA A 145 48.60 7.40 27.62
CA ALA A 145 49.67 7.24 26.65
C ALA A 145 50.35 8.57 26.29
N ALA A 146 49.67 9.72 26.41
CA ALA A 146 50.28 11.02 26.21
C ALA A 146 51.26 11.38 27.34
N ASP A 147 50.94 11.02 28.58
CA ASP A 147 51.76 11.31 29.75
C ASP A 147 52.85 10.25 30.01
N ALA A 148 52.68 9.03 29.48
CA ALA A 148 53.63 7.95 29.65
C ALA A 148 55.02 8.27 29.06
N VAL A 149 56.08 7.73 29.66
CA VAL A 149 57.45 7.86 29.15
C VAL A 149 57.86 6.66 28.30
N SER A 150 57.34 5.46 28.62
CA SER A 150 57.55 4.22 27.86
C SER A 150 56.25 3.40 27.75
N VAL A 151 56.28 2.32 26.97
CA VAL A 151 55.14 1.38 26.86
C VAL A 151 54.88 0.69 28.20
N GLU A 152 55.91 0.33 28.96
CA GLU A 152 55.77 -0.27 30.30
C GLU A 152 55.16 0.71 31.31
N ASP A 153 55.54 1.98 31.27
CA ASP A 153 54.98 3.04 32.12
C ASP A 153 53.48 3.25 31.85
N PHE A 154 53.10 3.23 30.56
CA PHE A 154 51.71 3.21 30.15
C PHE A 154 50.97 1.99 30.74
N LEU A 155 51.49 0.78 30.54
CA LEU A 155 50.88 -0.46 31.03
C LEU A 155 50.67 -0.47 32.54
N ASN A 156 51.64 0.04 33.31
CA ASN A 156 51.54 0.19 34.75
C ASN A 156 50.45 1.19 35.15
N THR A 157 50.35 2.31 34.42
CA THR A 157 49.36 3.37 34.67
C THR A 157 47.94 2.87 34.42
N VAL A 158 47.72 2.17 33.30
CA VAL A 158 46.40 1.61 32.94
C VAL A 158 46.11 0.25 33.60
N ARG A 159 47.07 -0.28 34.36
CA ARG A 159 47.00 -1.60 35.05
C ARG A 159 46.65 -2.76 34.10
N LEU A 160 47.20 -2.73 32.89
CA LEU A 160 47.06 -3.81 31.92
C LEU A 160 48.23 -4.78 32.05
N ALA A 161 47.93 -6.08 32.08
CA ALA A 161 48.91 -7.15 32.05
C ALA A 161 48.60 -8.10 30.88
N GLU A 162 49.64 -8.76 30.39
CA GLU A 162 49.52 -9.75 29.33
C GLU A 162 48.58 -10.88 29.78
N PRO A 163 47.55 -11.23 28.99
CA PRO A 163 46.64 -12.31 29.34
C PRO A 163 47.41 -13.64 29.38
N THR A 164 47.17 -14.43 30.43
CA THR A 164 47.82 -15.73 30.69
C THR A 164 47.19 -16.87 29.90
#